data_AF-A0A1S1P1K3-F1
#
_entry.id   AF-A0A1S1P1K3-F1
#
_cell.length_a   1.000
_cell.length_b   1.000
_cell.length_c   1.000
_cell.angle_alpha   90.00
_cell.angle_beta   90.00
_cell.angle_gamma   90.00
#
_symmetry.space_group_name_H-M   'P 1'
#
loop_
_entity.id
_entity.type
_entity.pdbx_description
1 polymer ?
#
loop_
_entity_poly.entity_id
_entity_poly.type
_entity_poly.pdbx_seq_one_letter_code
_entity_poly.pdbx_strand_id
1 'polypeptide(L)' 'MSGDPAQVVLDAPRDRAYWARRFEVPAEQVQAAVEAVGSDAARVAAHLGKPWPYEKSGIV' A
#
# COMPACT_ATOMS: atom_id res chain seq x y z
N MET A 1 -8.65 10.88 13.14
CA MET A 1 -8.93 10.37 11.77
C MET A 1 -7.65 9.78 11.22
N SER A 2 -7.34 8.53 11.59
CA SER A 2 -6.19 7.82 11.03
C SER A 2 -6.65 7.17 9.72
N GLY A 3 -6.87 8.00 8.71
CA GLY A 3 -7.27 7.57 7.38
C GLY A 3 -6.03 7.17 6.60
N ASP A 4 -5.59 5.93 6.76
CA ASP A 4 -4.64 5.36 5.80
C ASP A 4 -5.32 5.44 4.42
N PRO A 5 -4.72 6.11 3.42
CA PRO A 5 -5.35 6.29 2.13
C PRO A 5 -5.71 4.93 1.54
N ALA A 6 -7.00 4.74 1.23
CA ALA A 6 -7.50 3.51 0.61
C ALA A 6 -6.84 3.24 -0.76
N GLN A 7 -6.31 4.29 -1.40
CA GLN A 7 -5.65 4.20 -2.69
C GLN A 7 -4.14 4.47 -2.61
N VAL A 8 -3.38 3.61 -3.28
CA VAL A 8 -1.95 3.75 -3.55
C VAL A 8 -1.72 4.79 -4.64
N VAL A 9 -1.40 6.00 -4.21
CA VAL A 9 -1.00 7.10 -5.10
C VAL A 9 0.52 7.08 -5.28
N LEU A 10 0.97 7.05 -6.54
CA LEU A 10 2.40 7.01 -6.92
C LEU A 10 2.80 8.24 -7.77
N ASP A 11 2.00 9.31 -7.72
CA ASP A 11 2.17 10.53 -8.52
C ASP A 11 3.50 11.24 -8.24
N ALA A 12 3.88 11.35 -6.96
CA ALA A 12 5.17 11.94 -6.60
C ALA A 12 6.18 10.86 -6.17
N PRO A 13 7.48 11.08 -6.42
CA PRO A 13 8.55 10.21 -5.91
C PRO A 13 8.48 9.98 -4.40
N ARG A 14 7.99 10.97 -3.63
CA ARG A 14 7.80 10.84 -2.19
C ARG A 14 6.74 9.80 -1.83
N ASP A 15 5.65 9.72 -2.61
CA ASP A 15 4.53 8.84 -2.32
C ASP A 15 4.93 7.40 -2.67
N ARG A 16 5.71 7.23 -3.74
CA ARG A 16 6.36 5.94 -4.05
C ARG A 16 7.25 5.47 -2.90
N ALA A 17 8.07 6.35 -2.35
CA ALA A 17 8.93 6.04 -1.21
C ALA A 17 8.11 5.72 0.06
N TYR A 18 7.00 6.43 0.28
CA TYR A 18 6.07 6.16 1.37
C TYR A 18 5.49 4.75 1.27
N TRP A 19 4.95 4.38 0.11
CA TRP A 19 4.37 3.05 -0.10
C TRP A 19 5.41 1.94 -0.11
N ALA A 20 6.58 2.18 -0.71
CA ALA A 20 7.70 1.25 -0.64
C ALA A 20 8.08 0.93 0.82
N ARG A 21 8.13 1.96 1.67
CA ARG A 21 8.39 1.79 3.10
C ARG A 21 7.21 1.16 3.85
N ARG A 22 5.97 1.45 3.45
CA ARG A 22 4.75 0.92 4.07
C ARG A 22 4.56 -0.57 3.81
N PHE A 23 4.77 -0.99 2.57
CA PHE A 23 4.70 -2.39 2.15
C PHE A 23 6.03 -3.13 2.35
N GLU A 24 7.10 -2.41 2.72
CA GLU A 24 8.47 -2.93 2.85
C GLU A 24 8.96 -3.65 1.59
N VAL A 25 8.61 -3.11 0.42
CA VAL A 25 9.03 -3.60 -0.89
C VAL A 25 9.57 -2.45 -1.74
N PRO A 26 10.37 -2.71 -2.78
CA PRO A 26 10.80 -1.68 -3.73
C PRO A 26 9.62 -0.95 -4.36
N ALA A 27 9.77 0.35 -4.61
CA ALA A 27 8.75 1.17 -5.28
C ALA A 27 8.32 0.60 -6.64
N GLU A 28 9.24 -0.06 -7.36
CA GLU A 28 8.93 -0.75 -8.61
C GLU A 28 7.97 -1.93 -8.42
N GLN A 29 8.12 -2.70 -7.33
CA GLN A 29 7.18 -3.78 -7.00
C GLN A 29 5.81 -3.23 -6.59
N VAL A 30 5.77 -2.11 -5.87
CA VAL A 30 4.51 -1.42 -5.56
C VAL A 30 3.83 -0.96 -6.85
N GLN A 31 4.58 -0.35 -7.77
CA GLN A 31 4.04 0.11 -9.04
C GLN A 31 3.52 -1.07 -9.89
N ALA A 32 4.29 -2.14 -10.01
CA ALA A 32 3.87 -3.34 -10.74
C ALA A 32 2.60 -3.95 -10.14
N ALA A 33 2.51 -4.02 -8.80
CA ALA A 33 1.31 -4.50 -8.12
C ALA A 33 0.11 -3.58 -8.38
N VAL A 34 0.29 -2.25 -8.33
CA VAL A 34 -0.76 -1.27 -8.66
C VAL A 34 -1.22 -1.38 -10.10
N GLU A 35 -0.31 -1.59 -11.05
CA GLU A 35 -0.66 -1.82 -12.46
C GLU A 35 -1.41 -3.15 -12.66
N ALA A 36 -1.08 -4.19 -11.89
CA ALA A 36 -1.72 -5.49 -11.98
C ALA A 36 -3.13 -5.58 -11.35
N VAL A 37 -3.34 -4.93 -10.20
CA VAL A 37 -4.57 -5.06 -9.39
C VAL A 37 -5.35 -3.76 -9.20
N GLY A 38 -4.82 -2.65 -9.71
CA GLY A 38 -5.32 -1.30 -9.54
C GLY A 38 -4.72 -0.58 -8.33
N SER A 39 -5.02 0.71 -8.20
CA SER A 39 -4.53 1.57 -7.12
C SER A 39 -5.16 1.29 -5.75
N ASP A 40 -5.88 0.17 -5.56
CA ASP A 40 -6.46 -0.18 -4.26
C ASP A 40 -5.39 -0.78 -3.34
N ALA A 41 -5.12 -0.12 -2.20
CA ALA A 41 -4.08 -0.56 -1.27
C ALA A 41 -4.34 -1.97 -0.71
N ALA A 42 -5.62 -2.35 -0.52
CA ALA A 42 -5.99 -3.69 -0.10
C ALA A 42 -5.67 -4.75 -1.15
N ARG A 43 -5.92 -4.46 -2.43
CA ARG A 43 -5.60 -5.39 -3.51
C ARG A 43 -4.09 -5.49 -3.75
N VAL A 44 -3.40 -4.35 -3.70
CA VAL A 44 -1.93 -4.28 -3.83
C VAL A 44 -1.27 -5.08 -2.71
N ALA A 45 -1.71 -4.89 -1.47
CA ALA A 45 -1.22 -5.67 -0.35
C ALA A 45 -1.53 -7.17 -0.48
N ALA A 46 -2.76 -7.53 -0.88
CA ALA A 46 -3.12 -8.93 -1.13
C ALA A 46 -2.26 -9.56 -2.23
N HIS A 47 -1.96 -8.82 -3.29
CA HIS A 47 -1.07 -9.23 -4.36
C HIS A 47 0.38 -9.40 -3.87
N LEU A 48 0.85 -8.48 -3.03
CA LEU A 48 2.17 -8.52 -2.40
C LEU A 48 2.26 -9.52 -1.23
N GLY A 49 1.16 -10.18 -0.86
CA GLY A 49 1.08 -11.08 0.30
C GLY A 49 1.29 -10.39 1.64
N LYS A 50 1.06 -9.07 1.71
CA LYS A 50 1.23 -8.25 2.92
C LYS A 50 -0.10 -8.07 3.65
N PRO A 51 -0.11 -8.07 4.99
CA PRO A 51 -1.31 -7.82 5.77
C PRO A 51 -1.77 -6.37 5.61
N TRP A 52 -3.00 -6.19 5.11
CA TRP A 52 -3.66 -4.89 4.94
C TRP A 52 -5.18 -5.02 5.15
N PRO A 53 -5.85 -4.03 5.75
CA PRO A 53 -5.28 -2.84 6.40
C PRO A 53 -4.42 -3.25 7.60
N TYR A 54 -3.53 -2.37 8.07
CA TYR A 54 -2.86 -2.55 9.36
C TYR A 54 -3.89 -2.31 10.48
N GLU A 55 -4.95 -3.11 10.51
CA GLU A 55 -5.71 -3.33 11.71
C GLU A 55 -4.75 -3.98 12.70
N LYS A 56 -4.11 -3.12 13.51
CA LYS A 56 -3.94 -3.49 14.89
C LYS A 56 -5.34 -3.83 15.40
N SER A 57 -5.64 -5.12 15.42
CA SER A 57 -6.58 -5.69 16.38
C SER A 57 -6.41 -4.97 17.72
N GLY A 58 -7.50 -4.40 18.23
CA GLY A 58 -7.62 -3.93 19.60
C GLY A 58 -7.45 -2.43 19.82
N ILE A 59 -8.59 -1.73 19.94
CA ILE A 59 -8.97 -1.11 21.22
C ILE A 59 -10.42 -1.56 21.49
N VAL A 60 -10.60 -2.08 22.70
CA VAL A 60 -11.81 -2.58 23.35
C VAL A 60 -12.84 -1.46 23.55
#